data_AF-A0AAV3QVJ5-F1
#
_entry.id   AF-A0AAV3QVJ5-F1
#
_cell.length_a   1.000
_cell.length_b   1.000
_cell.length_c   1.000
_cell.angle_alpha   90.00
_cell.angle_beta   90.00
_cell.angle_gamma   90.00
#
_symmetry.space_group_name_H-M   'P 1'
#
loop_
_entity.id
_entity.type
_entity.pdbx_description
1 polymer ?
#
loop_
_entity_poly.entity_id
_entity_poly.type
_entity_poly.pdbx_seq_one_letter_code
_entity_poly.pdbx_strand_id
1 'polypeptide(L)'
;MLGATFTDIAIWIFYPFNGPATAKLGLSDIPLGIIGEHIGDWEHITLRISNFNGLLYKVYFSQHSGGTWVDTPSLEFQESTNKVVAYSSRNGHANYSQPGLVLQEPPWLNYFRKWGPKITYGLGIELEKLGSVLSSSDLKMAFESLVDVFPDEILGEDRPTGPKVKDSWSRDEV
;
A
#
# COMPACT_ATOMS: atom_id res chain seq x y z
N MET A 1 -27.03 -17.74 -29.61
CA MET A 1 -26.15 -17.71 -28.43
C MET A 1 -25.00 -16.77 -28.77
N LEU A 2 -24.98 -15.55 -28.22
CA LEU A 2 -23.87 -14.61 -28.43
C LEU A 2 -22.72 -15.05 -27.51
N GLY A 3 -21.63 -15.58 -28.10
CA GLY A 3 -20.44 -15.94 -27.34
C GLY A 3 -19.75 -14.69 -26.78
N ALA A 4 -19.06 -14.84 -25.64
CA ALA A 4 -18.20 -13.78 -25.11
C ALA A 4 -17.15 -13.36 -26.16
N THR A 5 -16.75 -12.08 -26.19
CA THR A 5 -15.81 -11.54 -27.18
C THR A 5 -14.37 -12.02 -26.98
N PHE A 6 -14.03 -12.46 -25.76
CA PHE A 6 -12.69 -12.92 -25.40
C PHE A 6 -12.75 -14.18 -24.54
N THR A 7 -11.64 -14.93 -24.55
CA THR A 7 -11.33 -15.99 -23.60
C THR A 7 -10.09 -15.61 -22.81
N ASP A 8 -10.17 -15.68 -21.48
CA ASP A 8 -9.04 -15.46 -20.59
C ASP A 8 -8.44 -16.81 -20.15
N ILE A 9 -7.13 -16.96 -20.32
CA ILE A 9 -6.36 -18.12 -19.86
C ILE A 9 -5.43 -17.65 -18.74
N ALA A 10 -5.73 -18.04 -17.51
CA ALA A 10 -4.89 -17.77 -16.35
C ALA A 10 -3.83 -18.87 -16.18
N ILE A 11 -2.56 -18.47 -16.15
CA ILE A 11 -1.41 -19.34 -15.92
C ILE A 11 -0.87 -19.00 -14.54
N TRP A 12 -1.03 -19.94 -13.61
CA TRP A 12 -0.56 -19.80 -12.23
C TRP A 12 0.85 -20.36 -12.06
N ILE A 13 1.68 -19.61 -11.35
CA ILE A 13 3.08 -19.92 -11.06
C ILE A 13 3.25 -19.88 -9.55
N PHE A 14 3.76 -20.96 -8.98
CA PHE A 14 4.11 -21.02 -7.57
C PHE A 14 5.59 -20.70 -7.39
N TYR A 15 5.88 -19.67 -6.60
CA TYR A 15 7.23 -19.32 -6.19
C TYR A 15 7.45 -19.85 -4.78
N PRO A 16 8.25 -20.92 -4.58
CA PRO A 16 8.35 -21.59 -3.28
C PRO A 16 9.03 -20.75 -2.20
N PHE A 17 9.79 -19.72 -2.58
CA PHE A 17 10.55 -18.86 -1.67
C PHE A 17 10.96 -17.55 -2.35
N ASN A 18 11.01 -16.45 -1.58
CA ASN A 18 11.73 -15.24 -1.97
C ASN A 18 12.90 -14.95 -1.02
N GLY A 19 13.97 -14.35 -1.54
CA GLY A 19 15.07 -13.86 -0.71
C GLY A 19 14.67 -12.61 0.09
N PRO A 20 15.56 -12.12 0.97
CA PRO A 20 15.26 -10.96 1.80
C PRO A 20 15.10 -9.66 1.02
N ALA A 21 14.32 -8.73 1.57
CA ALA A 21 14.08 -7.44 0.96
C ALA A 21 15.32 -6.53 1.05
N THR A 22 15.44 -5.62 0.08
CA THR A 22 16.47 -4.58 0.05
C THR A 22 15.79 -3.23 0.00
N ALA A 23 16.06 -2.37 0.99
CA ALA A 23 15.59 -1.00 0.97
C ALA A 23 16.49 -0.16 0.06
N LYS A 24 15.88 0.56 -0.89
CA LYS A 24 16.60 1.49 -1.75
C LYS A 24 16.42 2.91 -1.23
N LEU A 25 17.50 3.50 -0.71
CA LEU A 25 17.54 4.88 -0.22
C LEU A 25 18.43 5.71 -1.15
N GLY A 26 17.84 6.29 -2.19
CA GLY A 26 18.56 7.10 -3.17
C GLY A 26 19.65 6.30 -3.89
N LEU A 27 20.93 6.62 -3.61
CA LEU A 27 22.10 5.99 -4.24
C LEU A 27 22.62 4.75 -3.50
N SER A 28 22.02 4.39 -2.36
CA SER A 28 22.49 3.29 -1.51
C SER A 28 21.41 2.22 -1.32
N ASP A 29 21.81 0.96 -1.57
CA ASP A 29 20.99 -0.23 -1.31
C ASP A 29 21.33 -0.78 0.10
N ILE A 30 20.33 -0.85 0.99
CA ILE A 30 20.47 -1.38 2.34
C ILE A 30 19.78 -2.75 2.43
N PRO A 31 20.53 -3.85 2.59
CA PRO A 31 19.92 -5.16 2.80
C PRO A 31 19.20 -5.21 4.15
N LEU A 32 17.96 -5.70 4.19
CA LEU A 32 17.16 -5.73 5.41
C LEU A 32 17.36 -7.01 6.24
N GLY A 33 18.41 -7.78 5.96
CA GLY A 33 18.71 -9.01 6.70
C GLY A 33 17.70 -10.11 6.40
N ILE A 34 16.92 -10.54 7.39
CA ILE A 34 15.85 -11.55 7.25
C ILE A 34 14.48 -10.88 6.95
N ILE A 35 14.40 -9.56 7.10
CA ILE A 35 13.15 -8.82 6.95
C ILE A 35 12.74 -8.79 5.48
N GLY A 36 11.47 -9.12 5.23
CA GLY A 36 10.89 -9.18 3.89
C GLY A 36 10.99 -10.55 3.21
N GLU A 37 11.64 -11.53 3.85
CA GLU A 37 11.52 -12.94 3.44
C GLU A 37 10.07 -13.42 3.64
N HIS A 38 9.58 -14.16 2.65
CA HIS A 38 8.27 -14.77 2.63
C HIS A 38 8.36 -16.18 2.08
N ILE A 39 7.61 -17.08 2.71
CA ILE A 39 7.45 -18.46 2.28
C ILE A 39 6.36 -18.48 1.21
N GLY A 40 6.66 -19.07 0.04
CA GLY A 40 5.67 -19.58 -0.91
C GLY A 40 4.53 -18.64 -1.32
N ASP A 41 4.54 -18.09 -2.52
CA ASP A 41 3.41 -17.31 -3.03
C ASP A 41 2.95 -17.78 -4.42
N TRP A 42 1.66 -17.56 -4.69
CA TRP A 42 1.04 -17.88 -5.97
C TRP A 42 0.80 -16.60 -6.74
N GLU A 43 1.32 -16.56 -7.94
CA GLU A 43 1.12 -15.44 -8.84
C GLU A 43 0.62 -15.98 -10.17
N HIS A 44 0.07 -15.10 -11.00
CA HIS A 44 -0.41 -15.50 -12.31
C HIS A 44 -0.19 -14.45 -13.40
N ILE A 45 -0.09 -14.92 -14.63
CA ILE A 45 -0.35 -14.08 -15.79
C ILE A 45 -1.65 -14.52 -16.44
N THR A 46 -2.42 -13.58 -16.97
CA THR A 46 -3.67 -13.90 -17.68
C THR A 46 -3.58 -13.45 -19.11
N LEU A 47 -3.63 -14.39 -20.05
CA LEU A 47 -3.69 -14.12 -21.48
C LEU A 47 -5.14 -13.84 -21.86
N ARG A 48 -5.42 -12.69 -22.48
CA ARG A 48 -6.73 -12.40 -23.06
C ARG A 48 -6.69 -12.63 -24.57
N ILE A 49 -7.44 -13.60 -25.06
CA ILE A 49 -7.45 -14.03 -26.46
C ILE A 49 -8.78 -13.67 -27.09
N SER A 50 -8.75 -13.03 -28.25
CA SER A 50 -9.96 -12.70 -29.02
C SER A 50 -10.61 -13.95 -29.58
N ASN A 51 -11.90 -14.15 -29.31
CA ASN A 51 -12.66 -15.30 -29.80
C ASN A 51 -12.99 -15.19 -31.30
N PHE A 52 -12.76 -14.04 -31.92
CA PHE A 52 -13.04 -13.82 -33.34
C PHE A 52 -11.88 -14.24 -34.25
N ASN A 53 -10.64 -14.03 -33.82
CA ASN A 53 -9.45 -14.23 -34.65
C ASN A 53 -8.33 -15.02 -33.96
N GLY A 54 -8.52 -15.45 -32.71
CA GLY A 54 -7.53 -16.21 -31.95
C GLY A 54 -6.27 -15.44 -31.58
N LEU A 55 -6.24 -14.11 -31.80
CA LEU A 55 -5.07 -13.29 -31.49
C LEU A 55 -5.05 -12.94 -30.00
N LEU A 56 -3.85 -12.94 -29.43
CA LEU A 56 -3.60 -12.35 -28.12
C LEU A 56 -3.91 -10.85 -28.20
N TYR A 57 -4.72 -10.37 -27.26
CA TYR A 57 -5.18 -8.98 -27.20
C TYR A 57 -4.39 -8.17 -26.17
N LYS A 58 -4.21 -8.77 -24.98
CA LYS A 58 -3.46 -8.20 -23.86
C LYS A 58 -3.13 -9.26 -22.82
N VAL A 59 -2.16 -8.96 -21.96
CA VAL A 59 -1.75 -9.83 -20.87
C VAL A 59 -1.86 -9.09 -19.54
N TYR A 60 -2.44 -9.75 -18.55
CA TYR A 60 -2.43 -9.28 -17.16
C TYR A 60 -1.21 -9.82 -16.44
N PHE A 61 -0.50 -8.94 -15.74
CA PHE A 61 0.63 -9.30 -14.88
C PHE A 61 0.23 -9.02 -13.43
N SER A 62 0.06 -10.08 -12.64
CA SER A 62 -0.27 -9.99 -11.21
C SER A 62 0.85 -9.36 -10.40
N GLN A 63 0.47 -8.54 -9.42
CA GLN A 63 1.35 -7.87 -8.48
C GLN A 63 0.69 -7.96 -7.10
N HIS A 64 0.78 -9.13 -6.46
CA HIS A 64 0.13 -9.42 -5.18
C HIS A 64 -1.39 -9.21 -5.22
N SER A 65 -1.91 -8.16 -4.56
CA SER A 65 -3.35 -7.86 -4.50
C SER A 65 -3.92 -7.20 -5.75
N GLY A 66 -3.07 -6.92 -6.75
CA GLY A 66 -3.46 -6.25 -7.99
C GLY A 66 -2.63 -6.70 -9.18
N GLY A 67 -2.38 -5.77 -10.11
CA GLY A 67 -1.66 -6.05 -11.34
C GLY A 67 -2.04 -5.11 -12.47
N THR A 68 -1.42 -5.30 -13.63
CA THR A 68 -1.58 -4.42 -14.79
C THR A 68 -1.90 -5.21 -16.05
N TRP A 69 -2.86 -4.72 -16.83
CA TRP A 69 -3.11 -5.18 -18.20
C TRP A 69 -2.21 -4.43 -19.17
N VAL A 70 -1.53 -5.16 -20.04
CA VAL A 70 -0.63 -4.59 -21.05
C VAL A 70 -1.04 -5.10 -22.43
N ASP A 71 -1.25 -4.17 -23.35
CA ASP A 71 -1.66 -4.47 -24.73
C ASP A 71 -0.52 -5.13 -25.51
N THR A 72 -0.88 -6.02 -26.42
CA THR A 72 0.07 -6.84 -27.19
C THR A 72 1.21 -6.07 -27.86
N PRO A 73 1.03 -4.87 -28.44
CA PRO A 73 2.14 -4.11 -29.03
C PRO A 73 3.22 -3.65 -28.03
N SER A 74 2.89 -3.62 -26.74
CA SER A 74 3.80 -3.21 -25.66
C SER A 74 4.40 -4.40 -24.91
N LEU A 75 4.09 -5.62 -25.34
CA LEU A 75 4.62 -6.86 -24.76
C LEU A 75 5.95 -7.24 -25.41
N GLU A 76 6.84 -7.77 -24.59
CA GLU A 76 8.02 -8.47 -25.08
C GLU A 76 7.69 -9.93 -25.41
N PHE A 77 8.27 -10.41 -26.50
CA PHE A 77 8.19 -11.80 -26.93
C PHE A 77 9.59 -12.39 -27.01
N GLN A 78 9.73 -13.65 -26.60
CA GLN A 78 10.99 -14.37 -26.75
C GLN A 78 11.36 -14.42 -28.24
N GLU A 79 12.61 -14.06 -28.56
CA GLU A 79 13.10 -13.94 -29.93
C GLU A 79 12.68 -15.14 -30.80
N SER A 80 12.15 -14.85 -31.98
CA SER A 80 11.67 -15.85 -32.96
C SER A 80 10.53 -16.77 -32.47
N THR A 81 9.83 -16.42 -31.40
CA THR A 81 8.67 -17.19 -30.90
C THR A 81 7.43 -16.31 -30.70
N ASN A 82 6.29 -16.95 -30.42
CA ASN A 82 5.04 -16.29 -30.01
C ASN A 82 4.83 -16.31 -28.49
N LYS A 83 5.88 -16.58 -27.70
CA LYS A 83 5.81 -16.68 -26.25
C LYS A 83 6.06 -15.32 -25.62
N VAL A 84 5.09 -14.84 -24.85
CA VAL A 84 5.21 -13.61 -24.06
C VAL A 84 6.27 -13.80 -22.98
N VAL A 85 7.11 -12.77 -22.80
CA VAL A 85 8.07 -12.70 -21.69
C VAL A 85 7.41 -12.02 -20.50
N ALA A 86 7.59 -12.61 -19.31
CA ALA A 86 7.17 -12.03 -18.04
C ALA A 86 8.37 -12.01 -17.10
N TYR A 87 8.54 -10.90 -16.38
CA TYR A 87 9.61 -10.71 -15.43
C TYR A 87 9.08 -10.85 -14.02
N SER A 88 9.58 -11.83 -13.28
CA SER A 88 9.31 -11.95 -11.85
C SER A 88 10.21 -11.00 -11.07
N SER A 89 9.65 -10.31 -10.08
CA SER A 89 10.45 -9.47 -9.18
C SER A 89 11.50 -10.30 -8.44
N ARG A 90 12.74 -9.79 -8.41
CA ARG A 90 13.79 -10.36 -7.57
C ARG A 90 13.42 -10.21 -6.09
N ASN A 91 13.47 -11.31 -5.34
CA ASN A 91 13.11 -11.35 -3.92
C ASN A 91 11.66 -10.90 -3.62
N GLY A 92 10.78 -10.95 -4.63
CA GLY A 92 9.33 -10.83 -4.50
C GLY A 92 8.66 -11.94 -5.31
N HIS A 93 7.38 -11.76 -5.61
CA HIS A 93 6.59 -12.74 -6.38
C HIS A 93 5.89 -12.12 -7.59
N ALA A 94 5.59 -10.81 -7.53
CA ALA A 94 4.94 -10.04 -8.58
C ALA A 94 5.58 -10.20 -9.98
N ASN A 95 4.73 -10.15 -11.00
CA ASN A 95 5.07 -10.22 -12.41
C ASN A 95 4.98 -8.85 -13.09
N TYR A 96 5.86 -8.61 -14.06
CA TYR A 96 5.95 -7.37 -14.83
C TYR A 96 6.16 -7.66 -16.32
N SER A 97 5.66 -6.76 -17.17
CA SER A 97 5.79 -6.88 -18.62
C SER A 97 7.14 -6.39 -19.16
N GLN A 98 7.95 -5.76 -18.32
CA GLN A 98 9.21 -5.13 -18.68
C GLN A 98 10.23 -5.33 -17.54
N PRO A 99 11.53 -5.41 -17.84
CA PRO A 99 12.56 -5.42 -16.81
C PRO A 99 12.70 -4.02 -16.21
N GLY A 100 13.06 -3.94 -14.94
CA GLY A 100 13.32 -2.65 -14.31
C GLY A 100 13.39 -2.73 -12.80
N LEU A 101 13.81 -1.61 -12.21
CA LEU A 101 13.70 -1.42 -10.77
C LEU A 101 12.24 -1.11 -10.44
N VAL A 102 11.58 -2.04 -9.76
CA VAL A 102 10.25 -1.79 -9.19
C VAL A 102 10.43 -1.62 -7.68
N LEU A 103 10.20 -0.39 -7.21
CA LEU A 103 10.19 -0.09 -5.78
C LEU A 103 8.88 -0.58 -5.17
N GLN A 104 8.97 -1.67 -4.40
CA GLN A 104 7.85 -2.12 -3.59
C GLN A 104 7.79 -1.29 -2.31
N GLU A 105 6.62 -0.71 -2.04
CA GLU A 105 6.37 -0.01 -0.78
C GLU A 105 6.60 -0.96 0.40
N PRO A 106 7.31 -0.54 1.46
CA PRO A 106 7.41 -1.34 2.67
C PRO A 106 6.01 -1.68 3.23
N PRO A 107 5.79 -2.89 3.79
CA PRO A 107 4.47 -3.31 4.29
C PRO A 107 3.82 -2.34 5.28
N TRP A 108 4.60 -1.59 6.05
CA TRP A 108 4.10 -0.60 7.01
C TRP A 108 3.45 0.63 6.35
N LEU A 109 3.79 0.94 5.09
CA LEU A 109 3.18 2.04 4.34
C LEU A 109 1.71 1.73 3.97
N ASN A 110 1.36 0.44 3.88
CA ASN A 110 0.02 -0.05 3.55
C ASN A 110 -0.90 -0.27 4.77
N TYR A 111 -0.46 0.16 5.94
CA TYR A 111 -1.20 -0.06 7.18
C TYR A 111 -2.35 0.94 7.34
N PHE A 112 -3.58 0.44 7.53
CA PHE A 112 -4.80 1.28 7.65
C PHE A 112 -5.17 1.64 9.10
N ARG A 113 -4.33 1.32 10.09
CA ARG A 113 -4.65 1.61 11.50
C ARG A 113 -3.73 2.66 12.08
N LYS A 114 -4.27 3.34 13.09
CA LYS A 114 -3.60 4.29 13.97
C LYS A 114 -2.27 3.74 14.51
N TRP A 115 -1.15 4.38 14.19
CA TRP A 115 0.21 3.96 14.61
C TRP A 115 0.89 5.02 15.48
N GLY A 116 1.99 4.65 16.15
CA GLY A 116 2.73 5.55 17.04
C GLY A 116 2.26 5.57 18.51
N PRO A 117 3.08 6.10 19.43
CA PRO A 117 2.73 6.23 20.85
C PRO A 117 1.54 7.16 21.03
N LYS A 118 0.60 6.78 21.91
CA LYS A 118 -0.48 7.68 22.33
C LYS A 118 0.11 8.71 23.28
N ILE A 119 0.22 9.95 22.85
CA ILE A 119 0.62 11.06 23.73
C ILE A 119 -0.66 11.60 24.37
N THR A 120 -0.86 11.27 25.64
CA THR A 120 -1.85 11.95 26.48
C THR A 120 -1.13 13.08 27.19
N TYR A 121 -1.47 14.32 26.86
CA TYR A 121 -0.97 15.46 27.62
C TYR A 121 -1.60 15.47 29.02
N GLY A 122 -0.79 15.65 30.06
CA GLY A 122 -1.27 15.73 31.44
C GLY A 122 -2.29 16.87 31.66
N LEU A 123 -2.28 17.87 30.78
CA LEU A 123 -3.18 19.03 30.80
C LEU A 123 -4.67 18.64 30.71
N GLY A 124 -5.05 17.68 29.86
CA GLY A 124 -6.44 17.25 29.74
C GLY A 124 -6.97 16.61 31.03
N ILE A 125 -6.13 15.80 31.68
CA ILE A 125 -6.45 15.15 32.96
C ILE A 125 -6.55 16.19 34.09
N GLU A 126 -5.70 17.22 34.08
CA GLU A 126 -5.75 18.31 35.07
C GLU A 126 -6.96 19.22 34.88
N LEU A 127 -7.34 19.51 33.64
CA LEU A 127 -8.52 20.32 33.32
C LEU A 127 -9.82 19.61 33.70
N GLU A 128 -9.95 18.30 33.45
CA GLU A 128 -11.11 17.52 33.92
C GLU A 128 -11.21 17.52 35.45
N LYS A 129 -10.07 17.36 36.14
CA LYS A 129 -10.03 17.43 37.61
C LYS A 129 -10.42 18.81 38.11
N LEU A 130 -9.92 19.89 37.51
CA LEU A 130 -10.28 21.26 37.88
C LEU A 130 -11.78 21.52 37.68
N GLY A 131 -12.33 21.11 36.54
CA GLY A 131 -13.75 21.26 36.23
C GLY A 131 -14.65 20.52 37.22
N SER A 132 -14.22 19.35 37.71
CA SER A 132 -14.98 18.56 38.69
C SER A 132 -15.04 19.16 40.09
N VAL A 133 -14.12 20.08 40.42
CA VAL A 133 -14.01 20.74 41.75
C VAL A 133 -14.77 22.07 41.79
N LEU A 134 -15.14 22.63 40.64
CA LEU A 134 -15.90 23.87 40.58
C LEU A 134 -17.36 23.63 41.01
N SER A 135 -17.75 24.25 42.13
CA SER A 135 -19.05 24.04 42.79
C SER A 135 -20.15 25.02 42.34
N SER A 136 -19.80 26.14 41.71
CA SER A 136 -20.77 27.14 41.24
C SER A 136 -21.05 27.00 39.74
N SER A 137 -22.33 27.11 39.34
CA SER A 137 -22.78 27.08 37.95
C SER A 137 -22.07 28.09 37.06
N ASP A 138 -21.83 29.29 37.56
CA ASP A 138 -21.33 30.40 36.75
C ASP A 138 -19.83 30.23 36.42
N LEU A 139 -19.03 29.75 37.37
CA LEU A 139 -17.63 29.40 37.13
C LEU A 139 -17.50 28.19 36.20
N LYS A 140 -18.43 27.24 36.28
CA LYS A 140 -18.45 26.08 35.39
C LYS A 140 -18.73 26.50 33.95
N MET A 141 -19.72 27.37 33.72
CA MET A 141 -20.01 27.92 32.39
C MET A 141 -18.84 28.74 31.83
N ALA A 142 -18.19 29.57 32.66
CA ALA A 142 -17.03 30.34 32.23
C ALA A 142 -15.81 29.46 31.89
N PHE A 143 -15.62 28.38 32.64
CA PHE A 143 -14.56 27.40 32.37
C PHE A 143 -14.84 26.59 31.10
N GLU A 144 -16.06 26.10 30.92
CA GLU A 144 -16.48 25.37 29.70
C GLU A 144 -16.33 26.26 28.46
N SER A 145 -16.76 27.53 28.54
CA SER A 145 -16.57 28.50 27.45
C SER A 145 -15.09 28.78 27.13
N LEU A 146 -14.16 28.60 28.08
CA LEU A 146 -12.73 28.76 27.84
C LEU A 146 -12.11 27.51 27.23
N VAL A 147 -12.59 26.32 27.64
CA VAL A 147 -12.16 25.03 27.08
C VAL A 147 -12.57 24.91 25.62
N ASP A 148 -13.78 25.35 25.26
CA ASP A 148 -14.28 25.36 23.88
C ASP A 148 -13.48 26.26 22.92
N VAL A 149 -12.64 27.17 23.43
CA VAL A 149 -11.76 28.02 22.61
C VAL A 149 -10.49 27.28 22.17
N PHE A 150 -10.11 26.21 22.88
CA PHE A 150 -8.91 25.46 22.54
C PHE A 150 -9.20 24.43 21.43
N PRO A 151 -8.27 24.22 20.49
CA PRO A 151 -8.38 23.13 19.52
C PRO A 151 -8.47 21.78 20.24
N ASP A 152 -9.28 20.85 19.72
CA ASP A 152 -9.48 19.50 20.28
C ASP A 152 -8.14 18.76 20.48
N GLU A 153 -7.11 19.12 19.71
CA GLU A 153 -5.74 18.63 19.77
C GLU A 153 -5.05 18.88 21.13
N ILE A 154 -5.47 19.90 21.89
CA ILE A 154 -4.94 20.19 23.24
C ILE A 154 -5.42 19.16 24.27
N LEU A 155 -6.58 18.54 24.06
CA LEU A 155 -7.14 17.50 24.92
C LEU A 155 -6.52 16.12 24.62
N GLY A 156 -5.89 15.99 23.46
CA GLY A 156 -5.10 14.84 23.06
C GLY A 156 -5.11 14.66 21.55
N GLU A 157 -3.99 14.21 21.00
CA GLU A 157 -3.94 13.85 19.58
C GLU A 157 -4.43 12.41 19.37
N ASP A 158 -5.38 12.27 18.45
CA ASP A 158 -5.73 10.97 17.93
C ASP A 158 -4.58 10.47 17.02
N ARG A 159 -4.19 9.21 17.21
CA ARG A 159 -2.98 8.65 16.56
C ARG A 159 -2.98 8.91 15.05
N PRO A 160 -1.81 9.18 14.44
CA PRO A 160 -1.71 9.33 13.01
C PRO A 160 -2.30 8.12 12.31
N THR A 161 -3.25 8.36 11.42
CA THR A 161 -3.75 7.36 10.48
C THR A 161 -2.59 6.96 9.58
N GLY A 162 -2.55 5.71 9.14
CA GLY A 162 -1.42 5.22 8.36
C GLY A 162 -1.13 6.07 7.12
N PRO A 163 0.11 6.04 6.61
CA PRO A 163 0.61 6.96 5.57
C PRO A 163 -0.29 7.06 4.32
N LYS A 164 -1.01 5.98 4.01
CA LYS A 164 -1.92 5.86 2.87
C LYS A 164 -3.25 6.61 3.01
N VAL A 165 -3.57 7.15 4.18
CA VAL A 165 -4.81 7.90 4.46
C VAL A 165 -4.58 9.42 4.50
N LYS A 166 -3.37 9.88 4.18
CA LYS A 166 -3.11 11.31 3.97
C LYS A 166 -3.36 11.67 2.50
N ASP A 167 -4.41 12.45 2.25
CA ASP A 167 -4.77 12.92 0.89
C ASP A 167 -3.74 13.90 0.30
N SER A 168 -2.86 14.48 1.12
CA SER A 168 -1.68 15.22 0.66
C SER A 168 -0.60 15.32 1.74
N TRP A 169 0.66 15.32 1.30
CA TRP A 169 1.82 15.60 2.13
C TRP A 169 2.21 17.06 1.92
N SER A 170 1.76 17.95 2.81
CA SER A 170 2.13 19.37 2.75
C SER A 170 3.51 19.59 3.40
N ARG A 171 4.56 19.36 2.61
CA ARG A 171 5.85 20.07 2.56
C ARG A 171 6.67 20.43 3.84
N ASP A 172 6.42 19.86 5.02
CA ASP A 172 7.22 20.16 6.23
C ASP A 172 8.15 19.01 6.69
N GLU A 173 8.93 18.42 5.78
CA GLU A 173 10.03 17.52 6.15
C GLU A 173 11.36 18.05 5.58
N VAL A 174 12.17 18.67 6.45
CA VAL A 174 13.58 19.05 6.26
C VAL A 174 14.42 18.31 7.30
#